data_AF-A0A0L0K918-F1
#
_entry.id   AF-A0A0L0K918-F1
#
_cell.length_a   1.000
_cell.length_b   1.000
_cell.length_c   1.000
_cell.angle_alpha   90.00
_cell.angle_beta   90.00
_cell.angle_gamma   90.00
#
_symmetry.space_group_name_H-M   'P 1'
#
loop_
_entity.id
_entity.type
_entity.pdbx_description
1 polymer ?
#
loop_
_entity_poly.entity_id
_entity_poly.type
_entity_poly.pdbx_seq_one_letter_code
_entity_poly.pdbx_strand_id
1 'polypeptide(L)'
;MPDRQPLVAIITGLPLEYEAVRSLLTGLGERMIGTALSVEVGELPDSAWQVALADASSAHIPATILIKDVVRQLRPDALLFVGIAGGLKDTVEVGDLVVATRIYAFQGGAQTPEGLYARPQAWHPSHRLEQAARFALWGEPGVHFGAVAAEEIVLNDEHTSLLAQLRRSYNDALAVEMESAGMAHAAHLTAEVETLTVRGISDAADPAKKPEDPRAAQSHAANRAAGAAAAVLRKLPPLPSHSTSLADSGDHIDFRGSTFFGTNVGKIAVESPREDN
;
A
#
# COMPACT_ATOMS: atom_id res chain seq x y z
N MET A 1 -14.53 -20.00 -15.55
CA MET A 1 -13.70 -18.84 -15.94
C MET A 1 -12.28 -19.37 -16.08
N PRO A 2 -11.54 -19.11 -17.17
CA PRO A 2 -10.13 -19.47 -17.21
C PRO A 2 -9.42 -18.83 -16.02
N ASP A 3 -8.41 -19.51 -15.47
CA ASP A 3 -7.60 -18.99 -14.36
C ASP A 3 -7.15 -17.57 -14.71
N ARG A 4 -7.63 -16.60 -13.93
CA ARG A 4 -7.23 -15.21 -14.12
C ARG A 4 -5.77 -15.12 -13.67
N GLN A 5 -4.89 -14.66 -14.57
CA GLN A 5 -3.50 -14.44 -14.20
C GLN A 5 -3.45 -13.48 -13.00
N PRO A 6 -2.67 -13.78 -11.95
CA PRO A 6 -2.54 -12.93 -10.79
C PRO A 6 -2.09 -11.52 -11.19
N LEU A 7 -2.78 -10.51 -10.70
CA LEU A 7 -2.56 -9.13 -11.09
C LEU A 7 -2.29 -8.28 -9.86
N VAL A 8 -1.15 -7.60 -9.85
CA VAL A 8 -0.85 -6.50 -8.92
C VAL A 8 -0.99 -5.18 -9.66
N ALA A 9 -1.61 -4.19 -9.01
CA ALA A 9 -1.50 -2.82 -9.45
C ALA A 9 -0.38 -2.12 -8.69
N ILE A 10 0.53 -1.46 -9.41
CA ILE A 10 1.55 -0.58 -8.81
C ILE A 10 1.19 0.85 -9.20
N ILE A 11 1.06 1.70 -8.18
CA ILE A 11 0.80 3.13 -8.36
C ILE A 11 2.04 3.92 -7.95
N THR A 12 2.42 4.85 -8.81
CA THR A 12 3.55 5.77 -8.63
C THR A 12 3.04 7.21 -8.70
N GLY A 13 3.75 8.17 -8.09
CA GLY A 13 3.38 9.58 -8.06
C GLY A 13 4.18 10.48 -9.00
N LEU A 14 5.38 10.06 -9.42
CA LEU A 14 6.30 10.83 -10.26
C LEU A 14 6.79 10.04 -11.49
N PRO A 15 7.11 10.71 -12.61
CA PRO A 15 7.62 10.04 -13.81
C PRO A 15 8.89 9.19 -13.59
N LEU A 16 9.79 9.62 -12.69
CA LEU A 16 10.99 8.85 -12.37
C LEU A 16 10.68 7.56 -11.60
N GLU A 17 9.62 7.57 -10.79
CA GLU A 17 9.17 6.40 -10.02
C GLU A 17 8.49 5.42 -10.96
N TYR A 18 7.66 5.94 -11.87
CA TYR A 18 7.03 5.18 -12.93
C TYR A 18 8.08 4.46 -13.77
N GLU A 19 9.10 5.19 -14.26
CA GLU A 19 10.17 4.60 -15.08
C GLU A 19 10.99 3.56 -14.30
N ALA A 20 11.27 3.81 -13.02
CA ALA A 20 11.98 2.86 -12.17
C ALA A 20 11.24 1.51 -12.10
N VAL A 21 9.92 1.52 -11.90
CA VAL A 21 9.11 0.28 -11.92
C VAL A 21 9.03 -0.32 -13.31
N ARG A 22 8.76 0.52 -14.32
CA ARG A 22 8.62 0.11 -15.73
C ARG A 22 9.85 -0.63 -16.25
N SER A 23 11.05 -0.19 -15.85
CA SER A 23 12.32 -0.81 -16.25
C SER A 23 12.49 -2.27 -15.77
N LEU A 24 11.71 -2.70 -14.77
CA LEU A 24 11.73 -4.05 -14.22
C LEU A 24 10.73 -4.99 -14.92
N LEU A 25 9.90 -4.48 -15.82
CA LEU A 25 8.80 -5.21 -16.44
C LEU A 25 9.12 -5.60 -17.88
N THR A 26 8.55 -6.73 -18.32
CA THR A 26 8.64 -7.22 -19.70
C THR A 26 7.28 -7.33 -20.34
N GLY A 27 7.21 -7.33 -21.67
CA GLY A 27 5.94 -7.51 -22.39
C GLY A 27 4.93 -6.38 -22.16
N LEU A 28 5.41 -5.16 -21.89
CA LEU A 28 4.56 -4.01 -21.61
C LEU A 28 3.63 -3.69 -22.79
N GLY A 29 2.33 -3.58 -22.48
CA GLY A 29 1.31 -3.09 -23.40
C GLY A 29 0.45 -2.04 -22.72
N GLU A 30 0.16 -0.95 -23.44
CA GLU A 30 -0.77 0.07 -22.96
C GLU A 30 -2.21 -0.46 -22.98
N ARG A 31 -2.94 -0.19 -21.91
CA ARG A 31 -4.35 -0.52 -21.76
C ARG A 31 -5.10 0.67 -21.19
N MET A 32 -6.12 1.10 -21.93
CA MET A 32 -7.10 2.05 -21.42
C MET A 32 -8.06 1.35 -20.46
N ILE A 33 -8.31 1.96 -19.31
CA ILE A 33 -9.22 1.51 -18.28
C ILE A 33 -10.26 2.60 -18.01
N GLY A 34 -11.52 2.21 -17.84
CA GLY A 34 -12.61 3.17 -17.60
C GLY A 34 -12.80 4.07 -18.82
N THR A 35 -12.95 5.37 -18.58
CA THR A 35 -13.19 6.35 -19.65
C THR A 35 -11.94 7.11 -20.11
N ALA A 36 -10.86 7.14 -19.33
CA ALA A 36 -9.69 7.98 -19.63
C ALA A 36 -8.38 7.61 -18.90
N LEU A 37 -8.26 6.44 -18.28
CA LEU A 37 -7.04 6.06 -17.55
C LEU A 37 -6.20 5.07 -18.38
N SER A 38 -5.07 5.51 -18.91
CA SER A 38 -4.06 4.60 -19.48
C SER A 38 -3.21 4.00 -18.37
N VAL A 39 -3.03 2.67 -18.42
CA VAL A 39 -2.02 1.94 -17.64
C VAL A 39 -1.14 1.14 -18.59
N GLU A 40 0.09 0.85 -18.18
CA GLU A 40 0.86 -0.21 -18.83
C GLU A 40 0.68 -1.52 -18.06
N VAL A 41 0.40 -2.59 -18.77
CA VAL A 41 0.34 -3.94 -18.20
C VAL A 41 1.51 -4.75 -18.74
N GLY A 42 2.29 -5.33 -17.85
CA GLY A 42 3.43 -6.18 -18.21
C GLY A 42 3.59 -7.34 -17.22
N GLU A 43 4.64 -8.12 -17.43
CA GLU A 43 5.02 -9.24 -16.58
C GLU A 43 6.21 -8.85 -15.72
N LEU A 44 6.20 -9.26 -14.45
CA LEU A 44 7.36 -9.17 -13.58
C LEU A 44 8.19 -10.46 -13.72
N PRO A 45 9.44 -10.40 -14.22
CA PRO A 45 10.29 -11.57 -14.38
C PRO A 45 10.52 -12.31 -13.06
N ASP A 46 10.63 -13.64 -13.17
CA ASP A 46 10.79 -14.58 -12.04
C ASP A 46 9.64 -14.52 -11.02
N SER A 47 8.43 -14.22 -11.49
CA SER A 47 7.22 -14.18 -10.67
C SER A 47 5.99 -14.65 -11.46
N ALA A 48 4.90 -14.95 -10.74
CA ALA A 48 3.61 -15.27 -11.35
C ALA A 48 2.75 -14.02 -11.64
N TRP A 49 3.26 -12.82 -11.32
CA TRP A 49 2.48 -11.59 -11.31
C TRP A 49 2.53 -10.88 -12.67
N GLN A 50 1.34 -10.54 -13.19
CA GLN A 50 1.21 -9.36 -14.04
C GLN A 50 1.20 -8.11 -13.18
N VAL A 51 1.78 -7.04 -13.71
CA VAL A 51 1.81 -5.72 -13.09
C VAL A 51 1.05 -4.75 -13.98
N ALA A 52 -0.01 -4.14 -13.45
CA ALA A 52 -0.62 -2.95 -14.00
C ALA A 52 0.01 -1.73 -13.35
N LEU A 53 0.80 -0.98 -14.11
CA LEU A 53 1.50 0.21 -13.67
C LEU A 53 0.68 1.46 -14.03
N ALA A 54 0.39 2.29 -13.03
CA ALA A 54 -0.33 3.55 -13.21
C ALA A 54 0.45 4.72 -12.58
N ASP A 55 0.37 5.86 -13.25
CA ASP A 55 0.83 7.15 -12.73
C ASP A 55 -0.37 7.88 -12.08
N ALA A 56 -0.26 8.17 -10.79
CA ALA A 56 -1.25 8.93 -10.05
C ALA A 56 -1.10 10.45 -10.17
N SER A 57 -0.05 10.92 -10.84
CA SER A 57 0.25 12.33 -11.08
C SER A 57 0.20 13.16 -9.80
N SER A 58 1.16 13.00 -8.89
CA SER A 58 1.52 13.86 -7.72
C SER A 58 0.41 14.65 -6.98
N ALA A 59 -0.85 14.19 -6.98
CA ALA A 59 -1.97 14.93 -6.39
C ALA A 59 -2.95 13.97 -5.70
N HIS A 60 -3.27 14.28 -4.44
CA HIS A 60 -3.98 13.41 -3.50
C HIS A 60 -5.40 13.03 -3.97
N ILE A 61 -6.20 14.00 -4.43
CA ILE A 61 -7.58 13.76 -4.87
C ILE A 61 -7.66 13.01 -6.21
N PRO A 62 -6.93 13.41 -7.27
CA PRO A 62 -6.86 12.65 -8.52
C PRO A 62 -6.39 11.20 -8.31
N ALA A 63 -5.38 10.98 -7.47
CA ALA A 63 -4.88 9.65 -7.13
C ALA A 63 -5.95 8.74 -6.50
N THR A 64 -6.78 9.31 -5.61
CA THR A 64 -7.88 8.59 -4.93
C THR A 64 -8.92 8.10 -5.94
N ILE A 65 -9.30 8.95 -6.91
CA ILE A 65 -10.26 8.60 -7.97
C ILE A 65 -9.66 7.52 -8.89
N LEU A 66 -8.41 7.70 -9.27
CA LEU A 66 -7.68 6.75 -10.12
C LEU A 66 -7.64 5.36 -9.49
N ILE A 67 -7.35 5.26 -8.20
CA ILE A 67 -7.29 3.96 -7.51
C ILE A 67 -8.63 3.28 -7.48
N LYS A 68 -9.73 4.02 -7.28
CA LYS A 68 -11.07 3.45 -7.38
C LYS A 68 -11.30 2.82 -8.76
N ASP A 69 -10.90 3.50 -9.83
CA ASP A 69 -11.06 2.97 -11.19
C ASP A 69 -10.14 1.77 -11.45
N VAL A 70 -8.88 1.83 -11.03
CA VAL A 70 -7.95 0.69 -11.09
C VAL A 70 -8.54 -0.52 -10.36
N VAL A 71 -8.98 -0.36 -9.11
CA VAL A 71 -9.51 -1.46 -8.30
C VAL A 71 -10.79 -2.04 -8.92
N ARG A 72 -11.73 -1.20 -9.35
CA ARG A 72 -13.01 -1.68 -9.89
C ARG A 72 -12.86 -2.36 -11.25
N GLN A 73 -12.00 -1.84 -12.10
CA GLN A 73 -11.90 -2.27 -13.49
C GLN A 73 -10.88 -3.41 -13.67
N LEU A 74 -9.76 -3.36 -12.95
CA LEU A 74 -8.72 -4.38 -13.03
C LEU A 74 -8.90 -5.50 -12.00
N ARG A 75 -9.57 -5.20 -10.88
CA ARG A 75 -9.72 -6.11 -9.73
C ARG A 75 -8.39 -6.75 -9.34
N PRO A 76 -7.32 -5.96 -9.05
CA PRO A 76 -6.03 -6.53 -8.71
C PRO A 76 -6.14 -7.32 -7.40
N ASP A 77 -5.30 -8.34 -7.24
CA ASP A 77 -5.20 -9.12 -5.99
C ASP A 77 -4.46 -8.32 -4.91
N ALA A 78 -3.55 -7.43 -5.32
CA ALA A 78 -2.82 -6.52 -4.44
C ALA A 78 -2.56 -5.17 -5.12
N LEU A 79 -2.40 -4.14 -4.29
CA LEU A 79 -2.16 -2.75 -4.69
C LEU A 79 -0.94 -2.22 -3.93
N LEU A 80 0.11 -1.86 -4.65
CA LEU A 80 1.35 -1.34 -4.09
C LEU A 80 1.49 0.15 -4.42
N PHE A 81 1.87 0.95 -3.42
CA PHE A 81 2.25 2.35 -3.60
C PHE A 81 3.76 2.43 -3.53
N VAL A 82 4.39 2.76 -4.66
CA VAL A 82 5.84 2.73 -4.81
C VAL A 82 6.31 4.12 -5.23
N GLY A 83 7.30 4.66 -4.52
CA GLY A 83 7.89 5.94 -4.90
C GLY A 83 8.93 6.42 -3.91
N ILE A 84 9.16 7.73 -3.90
CA ILE A 84 10.10 8.39 -3.00
C ILE A 84 9.38 9.09 -1.85
N ALA A 85 10.12 9.40 -0.80
CA ALA A 85 9.67 10.13 0.38
C ALA A 85 10.83 10.91 1.01
N GLY A 86 10.50 11.88 1.87
CA GLY A 86 11.46 12.56 2.73
C GLY A 86 11.63 11.85 4.08
N GLY A 87 12.86 11.73 4.57
CA GLY A 87 13.17 11.16 5.87
C GLY A 87 12.82 12.11 7.03
N LEU A 88 12.14 11.60 8.07
CA LEU A 88 11.74 12.38 9.26
C LEU A 88 12.64 12.16 10.49
N LYS A 89 13.43 11.08 10.50
CA LYS A 89 14.27 10.68 11.62
C LYS A 89 15.74 10.65 11.26
N ASP A 90 16.57 10.94 12.25
CA ASP A 90 18.03 10.88 12.11
C ASP A 90 18.55 9.46 11.88
N THR A 91 17.75 8.44 12.17
CA THR A 91 18.07 7.03 11.90
C THR A 91 17.81 6.61 10.46
N VAL A 92 17.24 7.48 9.63
CA VAL A 92 16.90 7.23 8.23
C VAL A 92 17.75 8.14 7.36
N GLU A 93 18.48 7.54 6.43
CA GLU A 93 19.40 8.27 5.54
C GLU A 93 18.86 8.38 4.11
N VAL A 94 19.37 9.36 3.36
CA VAL A 94 19.09 9.42 1.91
C VAL A 94 19.61 8.16 1.23
N GLY A 95 18.75 7.57 0.41
CA GLY A 95 18.97 6.27 -0.21
C GLY A 95 18.38 5.11 0.58
N ASP A 96 17.96 5.28 1.85
CA ASP A 96 17.26 4.24 2.61
C ASP A 96 15.91 3.87 2.01
N LEU A 97 15.38 2.73 2.47
CA LEU A 97 14.05 2.24 2.12
C LEU A 97 13.17 2.21 3.37
N VAL A 98 11.95 2.72 3.28
CA VAL A 98 10.90 2.59 4.29
C VAL A 98 9.75 1.76 3.71
N VAL A 99 9.49 0.61 4.32
CA VAL A 99 8.27 -0.17 4.09
C VAL A 99 7.25 0.22 5.16
N ALA A 100 6.11 0.76 4.73
CA ALA A 100 5.14 1.31 5.66
C ALA A 100 4.44 0.20 6.44
N THR A 101 4.62 0.17 7.77
CA THR A 101 3.80 -0.65 8.68
C THR A 101 2.53 0.07 9.10
N ARG A 102 2.48 1.39 8.85
CA ARG A 102 1.34 2.25 9.12
C ARG A 102 1.43 3.50 8.25
N ILE A 103 0.29 3.99 7.78
CA ILE A 103 0.16 5.25 7.05
C ILE A 103 -0.73 6.18 7.87
N TYR A 104 -0.26 7.38 8.21
CA TYR A 104 -1.03 8.40 8.93
C TYR A 104 -1.50 9.50 7.97
N ALA A 105 -2.81 9.74 7.91
CA ALA A 105 -3.37 11.00 7.41
C ALA A 105 -3.26 12.06 8.52
N PHE A 106 -2.15 12.80 8.52
CA PHE A 106 -1.70 13.55 9.70
C PHE A 106 -2.37 14.93 9.89
N GLN A 107 -3.16 15.42 8.93
CA GLN A 107 -3.84 16.72 9.03
C GLN A 107 -5.14 16.66 9.85
N GLY A 108 -5.65 15.47 10.17
CA GLY A 108 -6.83 15.32 11.01
C GLY A 108 -6.59 15.75 12.46
N GLY A 109 -7.43 16.64 13.00
CA GLY A 109 -7.29 17.08 14.39
C GLY A 109 -8.25 18.20 14.80
N ALA A 110 -8.17 18.60 16.07
CA ALA A 110 -8.86 19.77 16.59
C ALA A 110 -7.84 20.87 16.89
N GLN A 111 -7.96 22.02 16.22
CA GLN A 111 -7.14 23.19 16.50
C GLN A 111 -7.70 23.93 17.71
N THR A 112 -6.85 24.16 18.71
CA THR A 112 -7.18 24.88 19.95
C THR A 112 -6.16 25.99 20.21
N PRO A 113 -6.41 26.90 21.16
CA PRO A 113 -5.39 27.86 21.63
C PRO A 113 -4.10 27.18 22.13
N GLU A 114 -4.21 25.95 22.65
CA GLU A 114 -3.07 25.16 23.17
C GLU A 114 -2.32 24.39 22.06
N GLY A 115 -2.82 24.43 20.82
CA GLY A 115 -2.24 23.78 19.64
C GLY A 115 -3.16 22.75 18.98
N LEU A 116 -2.62 22.00 18.03
CA LEU A 116 -3.36 20.93 17.35
C LEU A 116 -3.37 19.66 18.21
N TYR A 117 -4.57 19.19 18.52
CA TYR A 117 -4.78 17.82 19.02
C TYR A 117 -4.99 16.89 17.83
N ALA A 118 -3.95 16.15 17.48
CA ALA A 118 -3.95 15.19 16.38
C ALA A 118 -5.01 14.10 16.58
N ARG A 119 -5.79 13.85 15.53
CA ARG A 119 -6.81 12.80 15.42
C ARG A 119 -6.73 12.17 14.02
N PRO A 120 -5.61 11.54 13.67
CA PRO A 120 -5.39 11.00 12.34
C PRO A 120 -6.29 9.80 12.07
N GLN A 121 -6.60 9.59 10.79
CA GLN A 121 -6.88 8.23 10.32
C GLN A 121 -5.56 7.49 10.10
N ALA A 122 -5.58 6.18 10.29
CA ALA A 122 -4.42 5.34 10.07
C ALA A 122 -4.79 4.04 9.37
N TRP A 123 -3.97 3.65 8.40
CA TRP A 123 -4.11 2.38 7.68
C TRP A 123 -2.87 1.51 7.90
N HIS A 124 -3.09 0.20 7.88
CA HIS A 124 -2.03 -0.80 8.02
C HIS A 124 -1.97 -1.63 6.74
N PRO A 125 -0.78 -2.11 6.34
CA PRO A 125 -0.67 -3.03 5.22
C PRO A 125 -1.36 -4.35 5.56
N SER A 126 -1.71 -5.11 4.53
CA SER A 126 -2.23 -6.47 4.71
C SER A 126 -1.14 -7.38 5.26
N HIS A 127 -1.49 -8.24 6.22
CA HIS A 127 -0.52 -9.09 6.91
C HIS A 127 0.33 -9.95 5.94
N ARG A 128 -0.28 -10.49 4.87
CA ARG A 128 0.44 -11.30 3.86
C ARG A 128 1.51 -10.49 3.12
N LEU A 129 1.19 -9.26 2.72
CA LEU A 129 2.14 -8.35 2.08
C LEU A 129 3.26 -7.91 3.03
N GLU A 130 2.92 -7.58 4.28
CA GLU A 130 3.92 -7.21 5.27
C GLU A 130 4.88 -8.38 5.56
N GLN A 131 4.36 -9.60 5.73
CA GLN A 131 5.19 -10.80 5.91
C GLN A 131 6.07 -11.07 4.68
N ALA A 132 5.52 -11.00 3.47
CA ALA A 132 6.29 -11.15 2.24
C ALA A 132 7.41 -10.11 2.17
N ALA A 133 7.14 -8.85 2.52
CA ALA A 133 8.13 -7.78 2.55
C ALA A 133 9.24 -8.05 3.58
N ARG A 134 8.88 -8.46 4.80
CA ARG A 134 9.84 -8.80 5.86
C ARG A 134 10.78 -9.92 5.45
N PHE A 135 10.27 -10.96 4.80
CA PHE A 135 11.10 -12.07 4.33
C PHE A 135 11.91 -11.72 3.07
N ALA A 136 11.36 -10.93 2.16
CA ALA A 136 12.04 -10.54 0.92
C ALA A 136 13.21 -9.58 1.16
N LEU A 137 13.11 -8.75 2.20
CA LEU A 137 14.06 -7.68 2.51
C LEU A 137 14.83 -7.95 3.80
N TRP A 138 14.81 -9.19 4.29
CA TRP A 138 15.47 -9.54 5.54
C TRP A 138 16.99 -9.39 5.42
N GLY A 139 17.60 -8.57 6.27
CA GLY A 139 19.04 -8.36 6.29
C GLY A 139 19.54 -7.40 5.20
N GLU A 140 18.66 -6.84 4.38
CA GLU A 140 19.01 -5.79 3.43
C GLU A 140 19.39 -4.49 4.17
N PRO A 141 20.59 -3.93 3.93
CA PRO A 141 21.07 -2.77 4.69
C PRO A 141 20.25 -1.53 4.36
N GLY A 142 19.90 -0.70 5.35
CA GLY A 142 19.12 0.52 5.14
C GLY A 142 17.64 0.30 4.81
N VAL A 143 17.10 -0.89 5.13
CA VAL A 143 15.65 -1.16 5.06
C VAL A 143 15.03 -0.98 6.44
N HIS A 144 14.00 -0.15 6.50
CA HIS A 144 13.26 0.16 7.73
C HIS A 144 11.79 -0.20 7.57
N PHE A 145 11.21 -0.82 8.60
CA PHE A 145 9.77 -1.05 8.71
C PHE A 145 9.21 -0.08 9.74
N GLY A 146 8.35 0.85 9.32
CA GLY A 146 7.82 1.86 10.23
C GLY A 146 6.70 2.69 9.65
N ALA A 147 6.24 3.69 10.42
CA ALA A 147 5.12 4.52 10.00
C ALA A 147 5.55 5.56 8.95
N VAL A 148 4.62 5.93 8.08
CA VAL A 148 4.74 6.99 7.08
C VAL A 148 3.66 8.03 7.32
N ALA A 149 4.02 9.31 7.36
CA ALA A 149 3.09 10.42 7.42
C ALA A 149 2.75 10.88 5.99
N ALA A 150 1.47 10.92 5.64
CA ALA A 150 1.02 11.08 4.26
C ALA A 150 -0.07 12.15 4.13
N GLU A 151 0.21 13.28 3.49
CA GLU A 151 -0.76 14.34 3.16
C GLU A 151 -0.26 15.26 2.04
N GLU A 152 -1.16 16.03 1.41
CA GLU A 152 -0.87 16.98 0.32
C GLU A 152 -0.08 18.24 0.76
N ILE A 153 1.07 18.07 1.43
CA ILE A 153 2.01 19.14 1.79
C ILE A 153 3.44 18.68 1.54
N VAL A 154 4.19 19.49 0.79
CA VAL A 154 5.64 19.35 0.66
C VAL A 154 6.34 20.03 1.84
N LEU A 155 7.19 19.31 2.55
CA LEU A 155 8.04 19.87 3.60
C LEU A 155 9.38 20.35 3.01
N ASN A 156 9.48 21.66 2.75
CA ASN A 156 10.70 22.26 2.18
C ASN A 156 11.57 23.01 3.20
N ASP A 157 11.15 23.12 4.46
CA ASP A 157 11.85 23.87 5.51
C ASP A 157 11.73 23.17 6.88
N GLU A 158 12.88 23.04 7.54
CA GLU A 158 13.09 22.41 8.85
C GLU A 158 12.46 23.20 10.01
N HIS A 159 12.23 24.50 9.82
CA HIS A 159 11.63 25.39 10.82
C HIS A 159 10.11 25.51 10.68
N THR A 160 9.49 24.65 9.88
CA THR A 160 8.03 24.63 9.77
C THR A 160 7.40 24.14 11.07
N SER A 161 6.34 24.83 11.49
CA SER A 161 5.45 24.37 12.56
C SER A 161 4.92 22.96 12.29
N LEU A 162 4.84 22.57 11.01
CA LEU A 162 4.42 21.24 10.60
C LEU A 162 5.46 20.15 10.92
N LEU A 163 6.76 20.36 10.66
CA LEU A 163 7.77 19.37 11.05
C LEU A 163 7.81 19.17 12.57
N ALA A 164 7.68 20.26 13.34
CA ALA A 164 7.57 20.18 14.80
C ALA A 164 6.33 19.40 15.24
N GLN A 165 5.19 19.61 14.57
CA GLN A 165 3.96 18.85 14.81
C GLN A 165 4.13 17.36 14.48
N LEU A 166 4.77 17.02 13.35
CA LEU A 166 5.05 15.63 12.98
C LEU A 166 5.95 14.96 14.02
N ARG A 167 7.05 15.60 14.41
CA ARG A 167 7.96 15.08 15.44
C ARG A 167 7.29 14.91 16.81
N ARG A 168 6.30 15.74 17.15
CA ARG A 168 5.58 15.66 18.43
C ARG A 168 4.46 14.62 18.41
N SER A 169 3.60 14.66 17.40
CA SER A 169 2.34 13.91 17.36
C SER A 169 2.44 12.57 16.62
N TYR A 170 3.46 12.42 15.76
CA TYR A 170 3.69 11.25 14.90
C TYR A 170 5.16 10.82 15.03
N ASN A 171 5.64 10.73 16.27
CA ASN A 171 7.06 10.54 16.57
C ASN A 171 7.61 9.15 16.18
N ASP A 172 6.76 8.22 15.75
CA ASP A 172 7.10 6.92 15.19
C ASP A 172 7.23 6.94 13.66
N ALA A 173 6.77 8.00 12.99
CA ALA A 173 6.90 8.17 11.55
C ALA A 173 8.37 8.30 11.14
N LEU A 174 8.76 7.49 10.15
CA LEU A 174 10.10 7.44 9.58
C LEU A 174 10.24 8.33 8.35
N ALA A 175 9.15 8.49 7.61
CA ALA A 175 9.13 9.22 6.35
C ALA A 175 7.83 10.02 6.18
N VAL A 176 7.90 11.00 5.27
CA VAL A 176 6.78 11.85 4.86
C VAL A 176 6.65 11.86 3.33
N GLU A 177 5.42 11.75 2.83
CA GLU A 177 5.07 11.76 1.41
C GLU A 177 3.64 12.29 1.22
N MET A 178 3.13 12.30 -0.01
CA MET A 178 1.91 13.06 -0.35
C MET A 178 0.73 12.23 -0.83
N GLU A 179 0.89 10.91 -1.00
CA GLU A 179 -0.07 10.10 -1.72
C GLU A 179 -0.70 8.98 -0.89
N SER A 180 0.07 8.32 -0.02
CA SER A 180 -0.33 7.04 0.57
C SER A 180 -1.63 7.10 1.37
N ALA A 181 -1.95 8.23 2.01
CA ALA A 181 -3.19 8.39 2.78
C ALA A 181 -4.43 8.28 1.89
N GLY A 182 -4.53 9.10 0.85
CA GLY A 182 -5.64 9.07 -0.10
C GLY A 182 -5.72 7.75 -0.85
N MET A 183 -4.55 7.20 -1.18
CA MET A 183 -4.46 5.91 -1.83
C MET A 183 -4.95 4.75 -0.94
N ALA A 184 -4.54 4.70 0.33
CA ALA A 184 -5.01 3.73 1.31
C ALA A 184 -6.49 3.90 1.64
N HIS A 185 -6.97 5.15 1.71
CA HIS A 185 -8.38 5.46 1.93
C HIS A 185 -9.26 4.97 0.76
N ALA A 186 -8.83 5.22 -0.49
CA ALA A 186 -9.51 4.74 -1.68
C ALA A 186 -9.59 3.22 -1.73
N ALA A 187 -8.48 2.53 -1.43
CA ALA A 187 -8.44 1.08 -1.34
C ALA A 187 -9.43 0.58 -0.29
N HIS A 188 -9.34 1.09 0.94
CA HIS A 188 -10.21 0.71 2.05
C HIS A 188 -11.71 0.85 1.75
N LEU A 189 -12.11 1.91 1.03
CA LEU A 189 -13.52 2.15 0.69
C LEU A 189 -14.00 1.37 -0.54
N THR A 190 -13.11 0.98 -1.45
CA THR A 190 -13.51 0.41 -2.74
C THR A 190 -13.59 -1.12 -2.71
N ALA A 191 -12.63 -1.77 -2.04
CA ALA A 191 -12.58 -3.23 -1.88
C ALA A 191 -11.59 -3.61 -0.77
N GLU A 192 -11.72 -4.80 -0.18
CA GLU A 192 -10.68 -5.38 0.68
C GLU A 192 -9.47 -5.87 -0.16
N VAL A 193 -8.88 -4.98 -0.97
CA VAL A 193 -7.66 -5.26 -1.73
C VAL A 193 -6.45 -5.24 -0.80
N GLU A 194 -5.50 -6.15 -0.98
CA GLU A 194 -4.28 -6.14 -0.18
C GLU A 194 -3.43 -4.92 -0.52
N THR A 195 -2.95 -4.17 0.48
CA THR A 195 -2.15 -2.95 0.25
C THR A 195 -0.78 -2.97 0.91
N LEU A 196 0.21 -2.32 0.27
CA LEU A 196 1.54 -2.07 0.82
C LEU A 196 2.15 -0.79 0.23
N THR A 197 2.72 0.07 1.08
CA THR A 197 3.51 1.23 0.66
C THR A 197 5.00 0.94 0.82
N VAL A 198 5.78 1.26 -0.21
CA VAL A 198 7.24 1.14 -0.25
C VAL A 198 7.82 2.47 -0.73
N ARG A 199 8.64 3.12 0.11
CA ARG A 199 9.21 4.44 -0.17
C ARG A 199 10.74 4.42 -0.11
N GLY A 200 11.40 4.90 -1.15
CA GLY A 200 12.82 5.21 -1.13
C GLY A 200 13.03 6.63 -0.59
N ILE A 201 14.05 6.85 0.23
CA ILE A 201 14.30 8.15 0.84
C ILE A 201 15.15 9.01 -0.10
N SER A 202 14.56 10.06 -0.66
CA SER A 202 15.22 10.96 -1.62
C SER A 202 15.88 12.18 -1.00
N ASP A 203 15.34 12.61 0.14
CA ASP A 203 15.81 13.74 0.92
C ASP A 203 15.51 13.50 2.40
N ALA A 204 15.97 14.41 3.25
CA ALA A 204 15.73 14.36 4.68
C ALA A 204 15.27 15.73 5.18
N ALA A 205 14.46 15.72 6.23
CA ALA A 205 14.05 16.93 6.94
C ALA A 205 15.22 17.65 7.65
N ASP A 206 16.36 16.99 7.80
CA ASP A 206 17.61 17.58 8.30
C ASP A 206 18.43 18.17 7.14
N PRO A 207 18.71 19.49 7.12
CA PRO A 207 19.48 20.14 6.06
C PRO A 207 20.92 19.63 5.96
N ALA A 208 21.50 19.08 7.03
CA ALA A 208 22.85 18.51 7.01
C ALA A 208 22.91 17.21 6.19
N LYS A 209 21.75 16.59 5.91
CA LYS A 209 21.60 15.36 5.15
C LYS A 209 21.09 15.58 3.73
N LYS A 210 21.13 16.82 3.24
CA LYS A 210 20.73 17.13 1.86
C LYS A 210 21.74 16.52 0.88
N PRO A 211 21.28 15.81 -0.17
CA PRO A 211 22.18 15.24 -1.16
C PRO A 211 22.84 16.35 -2.00
N GLU A 212 24.10 16.13 -2.37
CA GLU A 212 24.83 17.03 -3.29
C GLU A 212 24.18 17.09 -4.68
N ASP A 213 23.66 15.94 -5.16
CA ASP A 213 22.86 15.83 -6.37
C ASP A 213 21.45 15.30 -6.05
N PRO A 214 20.46 16.19 -5.88
CA PRO A 214 19.08 15.80 -5.60
C PRO A 214 18.46 14.91 -6.67
N ARG A 215 18.81 15.09 -7.95
CA ARG A 215 18.23 14.29 -9.03
C ARG A 215 18.75 12.86 -8.98
N ALA A 216 20.06 12.70 -8.78
CA ALA A 216 20.66 11.37 -8.63
C ALA A 216 20.11 10.65 -7.38
N ALA A 217 19.94 11.37 -6.26
CA ALA A 217 19.35 10.83 -5.04
C ALA A 217 17.90 10.36 -5.26
N GLN A 218 17.07 11.16 -5.93
CA GLN A 218 15.70 10.76 -6.29
C GLN A 218 15.66 9.52 -7.18
N SER A 219 16.48 9.47 -8.23
CA SER A 219 16.56 8.29 -9.11
C SER A 219 17.05 7.05 -8.36
N HIS A 220 18.04 7.18 -7.48
CA HIS A 220 18.52 6.08 -6.66
C HIS A 220 17.42 5.56 -5.71
N ALA A 221 16.75 6.47 -4.99
CA ALA A 221 15.66 6.15 -4.09
C ALA A 221 14.50 5.45 -4.81
N ALA A 222 14.10 5.94 -5.99
CA ALA A 222 13.03 5.33 -6.79
C ALA A 222 13.40 3.94 -7.31
N ASN A 223 14.62 3.76 -7.85
CA ASN A 223 15.11 2.44 -8.28
C ASN A 223 15.14 1.45 -7.12
N ARG A 224 15.56 1.91 -5.93
CA ARG A 224 15.57 1.08 -4.73
C ARG A 224 14.15 0.68 -4.29
N ALA A 225 13.21 1.61 -4.32
CA ALA A 225 11.80 1.34 -4.01
C ALA A 225 11.17 0.34 -5.00
N ALA A 226 11.39 0.54 -6.30
CA ALA A 226 10.94 -0.36 -7.35
C ALA A 226 11.53 -1.78 -7.21
N GLY A 227 12.85 -1.87 -6.96
CA GLY A 227 13.53 -3.15 -6.73
C GLY A 227 13.00 -3.88 -5.50
N ALA A 228 12.73 -3.16 -4.41
CA ALA A 228 12.13 -3.72 -3.21
C ALA A 228 10.71 -4.23 -3.46
N ALA A 229 9.87 -3.45 -4.13
CA ALA A 229 8.52 -3.88 -4.52
C ALA A 229 8.55 -5.17 -5.36
N ALA A 230 9.44 -5.25 -6.36
CA ALA A 230 9.65 -6.46 -7.14
C ALA A 230 10.09 -7.65 -6.27
N ALA A 231 11.01 -7.46 -5.32
CA ALA A 231 11.44 -8.51 -4.40
C ALA A 231 10.28 -9.01 -3.51
N VAL A 232 9.43 -8.10 -3.01
CA VAL A 232 8.22 -8.47 -2.26
C VAL A 232 7.28 -9.31 -3.12
N LEU A 233 7.01 -8.89 -4.36
CA LEU A 233 6.09 -9.60 -5.25
C LEU A 233 6.61 -10.99 -5.65
N ARG A 234 7.92 -11.14 -5.88
CA ARG A 234 8.53 -12.47 -6.10
C ARG A 234 8.38 -13.39 -4.88
N LYS A 235 8.31 -12.83 -3.67
CA LYS A 235 8.11 -13.58 -2.43
C LYS A 235 6.64 -13.85 -2.11
N LEU A 236 5.72 -13.02 -2.61
CA LEU A 236 4.29 -13.11 -2.36
C LEU A 236 3.65 -14.16 -3.29
N PRO A 237 3.16 -15.30 -2.76
CA PRO A 237 2.38 -16.22 -3.56
C PRO A 237 1.01 -15.60 -3.92
N PRO A 238 0.57 -15.72 -5.18
CA PRO A 238 -0.81 -15.39 -5.54
C PRO A 238 -1.84 -16.12 -4.70
N LEU A 239 -3.00 -15.50 -4.49
CA LEU A 239 -4.13 -16.20 -3.87
C LEU A 239 -4.64 -17.29 -4.84
N PRO A 240 -5.06 -18.46 -4.31
CA PRO A 240 -5.72 -19.46 -5.14
C PRO A 240 -6.97 -18.85 -5.78
N SER A 241 -7.15 -19.06 -7.07
CA SER A 241 -8.43 -18.81 -7.74
C SER A 241 -9.47 -19.72 -7.10
N HIS A 242 -10.42 -19.14 -6.35
CA HIS A 242 -11.55 -19.92 -5.86
C HIS A 242 -12.40 -20.33 -7.07
N SER A 243 -12.26 -21.59 -7.51
CA SER A 243 -13.32 -22.24 -8.25
C SER A 243 -14.51 -22.36 -7.31
N THR A 244 -15.51 -21.49 -7.46
CA THR A 244 -16.83 -21.74 -6.90
C THR A 244 -17.44 -22.92 -7.67
N SER A 245 -17.05 -24.15 -7.32
CA SER A 245 -17.89 -25.30 -7.61
C SER A 245 -19.09 -25.24 -6.67
N LEU A 246 -20.10 -24.48 -7.08
CA LEU A 246 -21.46 -24.64 -6.57
C LEU A 246 -22.00 -25.98 -7.09
N ALA A 247 -21.47 -27.07 -6.53
CA ALA A 247 -21.97 -28.43 -6.60
C ALA A 247 -21.04 -29.28 -5.71
N ASP A 248 -21.29 -29.37 -4.40
CA ASP A 248 -22.05 -30.49 -3.85
C ASP A 248 -22.03 -30.45 -2.30
N SER A 249 -23.24 -30.52 -1.73
CA SER A 249 -23.65 -30.94 -0.38
C SER A 249 -22.93 -30.46 0.90
N GLY A 250 -23.70 -29.79 1.78
CA GLY A 250 -23.61 -29.97 3.24
C GLY A 250 -23.25 -28.72 4.06
N ASP A 251 -24.26 -28.03 4.60
CA ASP A 251 -24.21 -27.10 5.74
C ASP A 251 -22.90 -26.33 5.97
N HIS A 252 -22.66 -25.29 5.17
CA HIS A 252 -21.69 -24.25 5.53
C HIS A 252 -22.43 -22.93 5.80
N ILE A 253 -22.55 -22.57 7.07
CA ILE A 253 -22.91 -21.21 7.47
C ILE A 253 -21.66 -20.34 7.27
N ASP A 254 -21.75 -19.38 6.34
CA ASP A 254 -20.71 -18.38 6.09
C ASP A 254 -20.87 -17.21 7.08
N PHE A 255 -19.80 -16.88 7.82
CA PHE A 255 -19.79 -15.83 8.85
C PHE A 255 -19.05 -14.56 8.43
N ARG A 256 -18.64 -14.43 7.16
CA ARG A 256 -17.98 -13.21 6.69
C ARG A 256 -18.95 -12.02 6.73
N GLY A 257 -18.58 -10.98 7.47
CA GLY A 257 -19.38 -9.77 7.67
C GLY A 257 -20.29 -9.75 8.91
N SER A 258 -20.22 -10.78 9.76
CA SER A 258 -21.04 -10.83 10.98
C SER A 258 -20.29 -10.29 12.21
N THR A 259 -20.83 -9.25 12.84
CA THR A 259 -20.36 -8.72 14.14
C THR A 259 -21.07 -9.46 15.27
N PHE A 260 -20.65 -10.70 15.58
CA PHE A 260 -21.11 -11.39 16.79
C PHE A 260 -19.95 -11.57 17.77
N PHE A 261 -20.00 -10.86 18.89
CA PHE A 261 -19.18 -11.11 20.07
C PHE A 261 -19.99 -11.94 21.07
N GLY A 262 -19.95 -13.26 20.95
CA GLY A 262 -20.59 -14.19 21.90
C GLY A 262 -20.51 -15.66 21.46
N THR A 263 -20.39 -16.58 22.40
CA THR A 263 -20.36 -18.03 22.15
C THR A 263 -21.75 -18.53 21.75
N ASN A 264 -21.90 -19.05 20.53
CA ASN A 264 -23.14 -19.70 20.10
C ASN A 264 -23.24 -21.11 20.72
N VAL A 265 -24.24 -21.32 21.58
CA VAL A 265 -24.65 -22.67 22.00
C VAL A 265 -25.73 -23.15 21.03
N GLY A 266 -25.36 -24.00 20.07
CA GLY A 266 -26.31 -24.66 19.18
C GLY A 266 -27.21 -25.61 19.98
N LYS A 267 -28.52 -25.39 19.93
CA LYS A 267 -29.50 -26.29 20.55
C LYS A 267 -29.71 -27.46 19.58
N ILE A 268 -29.15 -28.62 19.89
CA ILE A 268 -29.45 -29.85 19.15
C ILE A 268 -30.90 -30.20 19.46
N ALA A 269 -31.78 -30.09 18.45
CA ALA A 269 -33.11 -30.65 18.53
C ALA A 269 -32.97 -32.18 18.42
N VAL A 270 -33.19 -32.87 19.52
CA VAL A 270 -33.32 -34.33 19.53
C VAL A 270 -34.66 -34.65 18.88
N GLU A 271 -34.63 -35.29 17.71
CA GLU A 271 -35.83 -35.87 17.11
C GLU A 271 -36.34 -37.01 18.00
N SER A 272 -37.61 -36.95 18.37
CA SER A 272 -38.30 -38.01 19.11
C SER A 272 -38.38 -39.29 18.27
N PRO A 273 -38.27 -40.50 18.86
CA PRO A 273 -38.36 -41.74 18.11
C PRO A 273 -39.77 -41.92 17.53
N ARG A 274 -39.86 -42.37 16.29
CA ARG A 274 -41.11 -42.85 15.69
C ARG A 274 -41.54 -44.13 16.42
N GLU A 275 -42.76 -44.16 16.94
CA GLU A 275 -43.41 -45.39 17.40
C GLU A 275 -43.84 -46.20 16.17
N ASP A 276 -43.35 -47.44 16.10
CA ASP A 276 -43.81 -48.45 15.15
C ASP A 276 -45.20 -48.95 15.57
N ASN A 277 -46.15 -48.92 14.64
CA ASN A 277 -47.38 -49.73 14.68
C ASN A 277 -47.74 -50.18 13.26
#